data_AF-A0A328U2Y1-F1
#
_entry.id   AF-A0A328U2Y1-F1
#
_cell.length_a   1.000
_cell.length_b   1.000
_cell.length_c   1.000
_cell.angle_alpha   90.00
_cell.angle_beta   90.00
_cell.angle_gamma   90.00
#
_symmetry.space_group_name_H-M   'P 1'
#
loop_
_entity.id
_entity.type
_entity.pdbx_description
1 polymer ?
#
loop_
_entity_poly.entity_id
_entity_poly.type
_entity_poly.pdbx_seq_one_letter_code
_entity_poly.pdbx_strand_id
1 'polypeptide(L)'
;MTMLERTRIISSNSTTFVATDRATAIANARANSGTLATDVGRVAAQWPRLLPYANDNSGSFTKAPPSYVWGSSTTTPQLLFFAVSPSVFGLNTDNQVVLNLTVFCDNAHDVQIDLFDNTSGDLFTSLTPAGNLTDGLLDPNTGVVDDVPFNWLNVRYYSQFSTSVPASRNGHTFQLVVSFAAVNYSISPPSFNPAALAFAIDVYLSI
;
A
#
# COMPACT_ATOMS: atom_id res chain seq x y z
N MET A 1 -25.34 -9.93 5.86
CA MET A 1 -24.20 -9.33 5.16
C MET A 1 -23.25 -10.45 4.79
N THR A 2 -23.09 -10.71 3.49
CA THR A 2 -22.24 -11.79 2.99
C THR A 2 -20.92 -11.19 2.54
N MET A 3 -19.81 -11.78 2.99
CA MET A 3 -18.47 -11.36 2.58
C MET A 3 -17.96 -12.28 1.48
N LEU A 4 -17.60 -11.70 0.35
CA LEU A 4 -16.96 -12.41 -0.76
C LEU A 4 -15.50 -11.99 -0.86
N GLU A 5 -14.58 -12.96 -0.84
CA GLU A 5 -13.17 -12.71 -1.15
C GLU A 5 -13.04 -12.18 -2.57
N ARG A 6 -12.26 -11.10 -2.75
CA ARG A 6 -12.03 -10.53 -4.07
C ARG A 6 -10.61 -10.76 -4.55
N THR A 7 -9.63 -10.31 -3.77
CA THR A 7 -8.21 -10.46 -4.09
C THR A 7 -7.33 -10.13 -2.88
N ARG A 8 -6.12 -10.69 -2.87
CA ARG A 8 -5.02 -10.22 -2.04
C ARG A 8 -3.99 -9.56 -2.93
N ILE A 9 -3.62 -8.33 -2.58
CA ILE A 9 -2.59 -7.53 -3.25
C ILE A 9 -1.38 -7.51 -2.35
N ILE A 10 -0.21 -7.77 -2.92
CA ILE A 10 1.07 -7.69 -2.20
C ILE A 10 2.01 -6.74 -2.92
N SER A 11 2.92 -6.12 -2.18
CA SER A 11 4.01 -5.35 -2.79
C SER A 11 4.85 -6.24 -3.70
N SER A 12 5.12 -5.78 -4.92
CA SER A 12 5.96 -6.49 -5.89
C SER A 12 6.58 -5.53 -6.90
N ASN A 13 7.70 -5.95 -7.49
CA ASN A 13 8.34 -5.24 -8.61
C ASN A 13 7.60 -5.38 -9.96
N SER A 14 6.41 -6.00 -9.95
CA SER A 14 5.59 -6.23 -11.16
C SER A 14 4.26 -5.47 -11.12
N THR A 15 3.83 -5.02 -9.96
CA THR A 15 2.51 -4.40 -9.75
C THR A 15 2.54 -3.12 -8.91
N THR A 16 3.63 -2.86 -8.18
CA THR A 16 3.77 -1.63 -7.41
C THR A 16 4.51 -0.60 -8.25
N PHE A 17 3.86 0.53 -8.50
CA PHE A 17 4.42 1.66 -9.24
C PHE A 17 5.09 2.63 -8.28
N VAL A 18 6.20 3.23 -8.70
CA VAL A 18 6.96 4.23 -7.93
C VAL A 18 7.05 5.55 -8.72
N ALA A 19 6.95 6.67 -8.02
CA ALA A 19 7.07 8.02 -8.59
C ALA A 19 7.63 9.03 -7.59
N THR A 20 7.89 10.24 -8.07
CA THR A 20 8.36 11.39 -7.28
C THR A 20 7.24 12.14 -6.55
N ASP A 21 5.98 11.86 -6.89
CA ASP A 21 4.80 12.43 -6.23
C ASP A 21 3.65 11.39 -6.20
N ARG A 22 2.75 11.56 -5.23
CA ARG A 22 1.64 10.63 -5.00
C ARG A 22 0.66 10.56 -6.18
N ALA A 23 0.36 11.70 -6.80
CA ALA A 23 -0.63 11.76 -7.87
C ALA A 23 -0.15 10.98 -9.11
N THR A 24 1.13 11.11 -9.46
CA THR A 24 1.76 10.33 -10.53
C THR A 24 1.77 8.84 -10.20
N ALA A 25 2.12 8.44 -8.97
CA ALA A 25 2.07 7.03 -8.57
C ALA A 25 0.64 6.46 -8.70
N ILE A 26 -0.37 7.18 -8.22
CA ILE A 26 -1.79 6.80 -8.35
C ILE A 26 -2.19 6.68 -9.82
N ALA A 27 -1.86 7.66 -10.65
CA ALA A 27 -2.18 7.65 -12.08
C ALA A 27 -1.55 6.44 -12.77
N ASN A 28 -0.28 6.15 -12.48
CA ASN A 28 0.45 5.00 -12.99
C ASN A 28 -0.20 3.67 -12.58
N ALA A 29 -0.55 3.52 -11.31
CA ALA A 29 -1.22 2.32 -10.81
C ALA A 29 -2.61 2.12 -11.43
N ARG A 30 -3.38 3.20 -11.63
CA ARG A 30 -4.69 3.12 -12.28
C ARG A 30 -4.60 2.75 -13.76
N ALA A 31 -3.62 3.33 -14.46
CA ALA A 31 -3.37 3.07 -15.87
C ALA A 31 -2.59 1.77 -16.12
N ASN A 32 -2.09 1.12 -15.06
CA ASN A 32 -1.17 0.00 -15.12
C ASN A 32 0.03 0.29 -16.05
N SER A 33 0.62 1.47 -15.89
CA SER A 33 1.70 1.99 -16.75
C SER A 33 2.62 2.90 -15.94
N GLY A 34 3.90 2.96 -16.32
CA GLY A 34 4.90 3.78 -15.63
C GLY A 34 6.02 2.96 -15.01
N THR A 35 6.77 3.58 -14.10
CA THR A 35 7.94 2.94 -13.47
C THR A 35 7.49 2.01 -12.36
N LEU A 36 7.86 0.74 -12.47
CA LEU A 36 7.68 -0.24 -11.41
C LEU A 36 8.74 -0.07 -10.34
N ALA A 37 8.36 -0.34 -9.09
CA ALA A 37 9.28 -0.41 -7.98
C ALA A 37 10.30 -1.55 -8.18
N THR A 38 11.47 -1.43 -7.59
CA THR A 38 12.51 -2.47 -7.61
C THR A 38 12.38 -3.33 -6.35
N ASP A 39 12.50 -4.65 -6.49
CA ASP A 39 12.66 -5.53 -5.34
C ASP A 39 14.09 -5.36 -4.80
N VAL A 40 14.22 -4.78 -3.61
CA VAL A 40 15.51 -4.52 -2.96
C VAL A 40 15.94 -5.65 -2.04
N GLY A 41 15.10 -6.69 -1.91
CA GLY A 41 15.32 -7.81 -1.02
C GLY A 41 15.28 -7.41 0.46
N ARG A 42 15.40 -8.44 1.31
CA ARG A 42 15.48 -8.27 2.76
C ARG A 42 16.94 -8.09 3.17
N VAL A 43 17.36 -6.86 3.36
CA VAL A 43 18.77 -6.52 3.65
C VAL A 43 19.12 -6.56 5.13
N ALA A 44 18.14 -6.45 6.04
CA ALA A 44 18.35 -6.60 7.48
C ALA A 44 17.65 -7.85 8.03
N ALA A 45 18.39 -8.68 8.77
CA ALA A 45 17.87 -9.91 9.37
C ALA A 45 16.80 -9.66 10.45
N GLN A 46 16.69 -8.43 10.95
CA GLN A 46 15.72 -8.03 11.96
C GLN A 46 14.42 -7.47 11.36
N TRP A 47 14.38 -7.16 10.05
CA TRP A 47 13.15 -6.71 9.40
C TRP A 47 12.04 -7.75 9.53
N PRO A 48 10.81 -7.34 9.87
CA PRO A 48 9.68 -8.26 9.98
C PRO A 48 9.41 -8.93 8.64
N ARG A 49 9.04 -10.22 8.65
CA ARG A 49 8.67 -10.99 7.46
C ARG A 49 7.18 -11.27 7.49
N LEU A 50 6.49 -10.92 6.41
CA LEU A 50 5.12 -11.36 6.15
C LEU A 50 5.20 -12.64 5.32
N LEU A 51 4.86 -13.77 5.91
CA LEU A 51 4.92 -15.09 5.27
C LEU A 51 3.55 -15.77 5.32
N PRO A 52 3.16 -16.51 4.27
CA PRO A 52 2.04 -17.44 4.36
C PRO A 52 2.37 -18.55 5.38
N TYR A 53 1.33 -19.14 5.95
CA TYR A 53 1.49 -20.37 6.71
C TYR A 53 1.91 -21.52 5.78
N ALA A 54 2.69 -22.47 6.29
CA ALA A 54 3.13 -23.63 5.51
C ALA A 54 1.96 -24.49 4.99
N ASN A 55 0.82 -24.45 5.69
CA ASN A 55 -0.42 -25.12 5.36
C ASN A 55 -1.55 -24.13 5.00
N ASP A 56 -1.20 -22.97 4.43
CA ASP A 56 -2.16 -21.94 4.05
C ASP A 56 -3.23 -22.48 3.08
N ASN A 57 -4.46 -22.52 3.57
CA ASN A 57 -5.66 -22.96 2.86
C ASN A 57 -6.56 -21.79 2.43
N SER A 58 -6.06 -20.55 2.46
CA SER A 58 -6.74 -19.41 1.85
C SER A 58 -7.01 -19.71 0.38
N GLY A 59 -8.26 -19.46 -0.04
CA GLY A 59 -8.82 -19.93 -1.30
C GLY A 59 -8.14 -19.29 -2.50
N SER A 60 -8.74 -18.21 -3.01
CA SER A 60 -8.24 -17.51 -4.20
C SER A 60 -7.18 -16.45 -3.93
N PHE A 61 -6.88 -16.16 -2.65
CA PHE A 61 -5.83 -15.20 -2.31
C PHE A 61 -4.44 -15.69 -2.69
N THR A 62 -3.60 -14.75 -3.13
CA THR A 62 -2.19 -15.07 -3.39
C THR A 62 -1.50 -15.56 -2.12
N LYS A 63 -0.67 -16.58 -2.30
CA LYS A 63 0.14 -17.19 -1.24
C LYS A 63 1.60 -16.76 -1.32
N ALA A 64 1.94 -15.85 -2.23
CA ALA A 64 3.29 -15.31 -2.30
C ALA A 64 3.52 -14.32 -1.13
N PRO A 65 4.71 -14.32 -0.51
CA PRO A 65 5.07 -13.28 0.45
C PRO A 65 5.24 -11.93 -0.27
N PRO A 66 4.93 -10.80 0.38
CA PRO A 66 5.25 -9.48 -0.17
C PRO A 66 6.75 -9.28 -0.40
N SER A 67 7.12 -8.67 -1.53
CA SER A 67 8.48 -8.20 -1.77
C SER A 67 8.76 -6.93 -0.98
N TYR A 68 10.03 -6.73 -0.59
CA TYR A 68 10.51 -5.45 -0.11
C TYR A 68 10.80 -4.58 -1.33
N VAL A 69 9.99 -3.56 -1.55
CA VAL A 69 10.08 -2.71 -2.74
C VAL A 69 10.56 -1.31 -2.41
N TRP A 70 11.30 -0.72 -3.35
CA TRP A 70 11.73 0.67 -3.30
C TRP A 70 11.91 1.27 -4.72
N GLY A 71 12.59 2.41 -4.84
CA GLY A 71 13.17 2.86 -6.10
C GLY A 71 14.37 2.02 -6.52
N SER A 72 14.92 2.29 -7.71
CA SER A 72 16.11 1.59 -8.25
C SER A 72 17.39 1.83 -7.46
N SER A 73 17.38 2.77 -6.52
CA SER A 73 18.46 3.08 -5.58
C SER A 73 17.87 3.34 -4.20
N THR A 74 18.52 2.82 -3.16
CA THR A 74 18.20 3.05 -1.75
C THR A 74 19.12 4.09 -1.10
N THR A 75 19.77 4.94 -1.89
CA THR A 75 20.65 6.00 -1.38
C THR A 75 19.87 7.05 -0.61
N THR A 76 20.22 7.30 0.65
CA THR A 76 19.59 8.31 1.52
C THR A 76 20.09 9.73 1.24
N PRO A 77 19.30 10.80 1.47
CA PRO A 77 17.91 10.81 1.90
C PRO A 77 16.92 10.79 0.73
N GLN A 78 15.75 10.13 0.88
CA GLN A 78 14.73 10.02 -0.18
C GLN A 78 13.31 10.10 0.40
N LEU A 79 12.40 10.71 -0.36
CA LEU A 79 10.95 10.56 -0.21
C LEU A 79 10.43 10.04 -1.55
N LEU A 80 9.84 8.84 -1.54
CA LEU A 80 9.28 8.21 -2.74
C LEU A 80 7.81 7.88 -2.53
N PHE A 81 7.08 7.84 -3.63
CA PHE A 81 5.65 7.55 -3.62
C PHE A 81 5.39 6.26 -4.37
N PHE A 82 4.56 5.41 -3.78
CA PHE A 82 4.22 4.10 -4.31
C PHE A 82 2.72 3.99 -4.48
N ALA A 83 2.26 3.23 -5.46
CA ALA A 83 0.86 2.88 -5.56
C ALA A 83 0.67 1.52 -6.20
N VAL A 84 -0.43 0.87 -5.80
CA VAL A 84 -0.90 -0.38 -6.38
C VAL A 84 -2.41 -0.29 -6.57
N SER A 85 -2.90 -0.96 -7.60
CA SER A 85 -4.33 -1.06 -7.86
C SER A 85 -4.64 -2.47 -8.38
N PRO A 86 -5.68 -3.15 -7.85
CA PRO A 86 -6.16 -4.39 -8.44
C PRO A 86 -6.95 -4.11 -9.73
N SER A 87 -7.38 -5.17 -10.39
CA SER A 87 -8.33 -5.08 -11.50
C SER A 87 -9.65 -4.41 -11.07
N VAL A 88 -10.26 -3.70 -12.01
CA VAL A 88 -11.58 -3.07 -11.85
C VAL A 88 -12.65 -4.12 -11.51
N PHE A 89 -13.64 -3.76 -10.70
CA PHE A 89 -14.77 -4.63 -10.33
C PHE A 89 -16.10 -3.87 -10.30
N GLY A 90 -17.20 -4.56 -10.60
CA GLY A 90 -18.54 -3.99 -10.53
C GLY A 90 -19.10 -4.03 -9.10
N LEU A 91 -19.82 -2.98 -8.71
CA LEU A 91 -20.60 -2.93 -7.47
C LEU A 91 -22.05 -2.53 -7.77
N ASN A 92 -22.98 -3.10 -7.03
CA ASN A 92 -24.40 -2.73 -7.05
C ASN A 92 -24.73 -1.84 -5.85
N THR A 93 -25.94 -1.28 -5.84
CA THR A 93 -26.49 -0.57 -4.67
C THR A 93 -26.29 -1.38 -3.39
N ASP A 94 -25.97 -0.69 -2.30
CA ASP A 94 -25.74 -1.23 -0.95
C ASP A 94 -24.48 -2.09 -0.78
N ASN A 95 -23.81 -2.49 -1.87
CA ASN A 95 -22.51 -3.16 -1.77
C ASN A 95 -21.47 -2.23 -1.13
N GLN A 96 -20.50 -2.82 -0.44
CA GLN A 96 -19.33 -2.12 0.11
C GLN A 96 -18.04 -2.87 -0.24
N VAL A 97 -16.93 -2.13 -0.32
CA VAL A 97 -15.58 -2.70 -0.32
C VAL A 97 -15.11 -2.79 1.12
N VAL A 98 -14.55 -3.93 1.50
CA VAL A 98 -13.87 -4.10 2.78
C VAL A 98 -12.40 -4.37 2.52
N LEU A 99 -11.56 -3.63 3.21
CA LEU A 99 -10.11 -3.73 3.10
C LEU A 99 -9.51 -4.09 4.45
N ASN A 100 -8.53 -4.98 4.42
CA ASN A 100 -7.54 -5.17 5.48
C ASN A 100 -6.15 -4.90 4.90
N LEU A 101 -5.36 -4.04 5.55
CA LEU A 101 -4.01 -3.68 5.17
C LEU A 101 -3.06 -4.09 6.28
N THR A 102 -1.92 -4.63 5.90
CA THR A 102 -0.73 -4.78 6.73
C THR A 102 0.46 -4.17 6.00
N VAL A 103 1.24 -3.31 6.65
CA VAL A 103 2.36 -2.60 6.05
C VAL A 103 3.58 -2.57 6.97
N PHE A 104 4.73 -2.84 6.37
CA PHE A 104 6.05 -2.58 6.91
C PHE A 104 6.70 -1.46 6.09
N CYS A 105 7.34 -0.52 6.75
CA CYS A 105 8.23 0.45 6.13
C CYS A 105 9.47 0.58 7.02
N ASP A 106 10.65 0.64 6.41
CA ASP A 106 11.90 0.70 7.16
C ASP A 106 12.04 1.99 7.99
N ASN A 107 11.49 3.10 7.51
CA ASN A 107 11.56 4.36 8.25
C ASN A 107 10.15 4.88 8.57
N ALA A 108 9.67 5.83 7.77
CA ALA A 108 8.33 6.40 7.93
C ALA A 108 7.52 6.26 6.66
N HIS A 109 6.20 6.20 6.83
CA HIS A 109 5.30 6.15 5.71
C HIS A 109 3.97 6.84 6.00
N ASP A 110 3.24 7.11 4.93
CA ASP A 110 1.88 7.63 4.94
C ASP A 110 1.03 6.93 3.89
N VAL A 111 -0.11 6.39 4.30
CA VAL A 111 -1.00 5.61 3.43
C VAL A 111 -2.28 6.38 3.10
N GLN A 112 -2.63 6.40 1.83
CA GLN A 112 -3.93 6.86 1.33
C GLN A 112 -4.60 5.73 0.54
N ILE A 113 -5.87 5.46 0.85
CA ILE A 113 -6.66 4.39 0.25
C ILE A 113 -7.90 5.02 -0.38
N ASP A 114 -7.98 4.95 -1.69
CA ASP A 114 -9.02 5.60 -2.48
C ASP A 114 -9.79 4.58 -3.30
N LEU A 115 -11.10 4.75 -3.39
CA LEU A 115 -11.97 3.99 -4.26
C LEU A 115 -12.47 4.93 -5.36
N PHE A 116 -12.02 4.71 -6.59
CA PHE A 116 -12.44 5.47 -7.76
C PHE A 116 -13.63 4.79 -8.43
N ASP A 117 -14.58 5.57 -8.91
CA ASP A 117 -15.63 5.13 -9.81
C ASP A 117 -15.18 5.41 -11.24
N ASN A 118 -14.86 4.35 -11.97
CA ASN A 118 -14.38 4.46 -13.34
C ASN A 118 -15.50 4.75 -14.33
N THR A 119 -16.75 4.44 -13.98
CA THR A 119 -17.91 4.76 -14.82
C THR A 119 -18.18 6.26 -14.78
N SER A 120 -18.08 6.89 -13.61
CA SER A 120 -18.23 8.35 -13.44
C SER A 120 -16.94 9.14 -13.68
N GLY A 121 -15.78 8.49 -13.61
CA GLY A 121 -14.47 9.13 -13.79
C GLY A 121 -13.99 9.95 -12.58
N ASP A 122 -14.57 9.72 -11.40
CA ASP A 122 -14.31 10.50 -10.19
C ASP A 122 -13.84 9.63 -9.01
N LEU A 123 -13.36 10.30 -7.95
CA LEU A 123 -13.13 9.65 -6.66
C LEU A 123 -14.49 9.43 -5.99
N PHE A 124 -14.83 8.18 -5.69
CA PHE A 124 -16.07 7.86 -4.99
C PHE A 124 -15.94 8.10 -3.49
N THR A 125 -14.91 7.52 -2.87
CA THR A 125 -14.64 7.71 -1.44
C THR A 125 -13.19 7.39 -1.09
N SER A 126 -12.68 8.01 -0.02
CA SER A 126 -11.41 7.63 0.61
C SER A 126 -11.70 6.78 1.84
N LEU A 127 -11.04 5.64 1.94
CA LEU A 127 -11.16 4.72 3.09
C LEU A 127 -10.21 5.12 4.23
N THR A 128 -9.28 6.04 4.00
CA THR A 128 -8.42 6.60 5.06
C THR A 128 -9.06 7.82 5.73
N PRO A 129 -8.72 8.12 6.99
CA PRO A 129 -9.18 9.35 7.64
C PRO A 129 -8.61 10.60 6.95
N ALA A 130 -9.20 11.77 7.26
CA ALA A 130 -8.63 13.05 6.86
C ALA A 130 -7.20 13.17 7.41
N GLY A 131 -6.24 13.45 6.53
CA GLY A 131 -4.82 13.48 6.89
C GLY A 131 -4.09 12.14 6.77
N ASN A 132 -4.72 11.12 6.16
CA ASN A 132 -4.11 9.82 5.84
C ASN A 132 -3.70 8.98 7.08
N LEU A 133 -3.12 7.81 6.84
CA LEU A 133 -2.56 6.95 7.89
C LEU A 133 -1.05 7.14 7.95
N THR A 134 -0.59 8.01 8.83
CA THR A 134 0.82 8.36 8.98
C THR A 134 1.51 7.58 10.09
N ASP A 135 2.73 7.13 9.84
CA ASP A 135 3.64 6.54 10.79
C ASP A 135 5.04 7.16 10.64
N GLY A 136 5.45 7.96 11.62
CA GLY A 136 6.71 8.71 11.59
C GLY A 136 6.63 10.03 10.82
N LEU A 137 7.78 10.70 10.69
CA LEU A 137 7.89 12.03 10.10
C LEU A 137 8.24 11.95 8.60
N LEU A 138 7.47 12.56 7.72
CA LEU A 138 7.71 12.50 6.27
C LEU A 138 8.74 13.51 5.74
N ASP A 139 9.81 13.78 6.48
CA ASP A 139 10.90 14.65 6.05
C ASP A 139 12.21 13.86 5.95
N PRO A 140 12.71 13.61 4.73
CA PRO A 140 13.88 12.76 4.52
C PRO A 140 15.18 13.42 5.04
N ASN A 141 15.21 14.73 5.28
CA ASN A 141 16.37 15.46 5.80
C ASN A 141 16.44 15.47 7.32
N THR A 142 15.46 14.89 8.01
CA THR A 142 15.58 14.71 9.44
C THR A 142 16.67 13.68 9.73
N GLY A 143 17.65 14.09 10.53
CA GLY A 143 18.61 13.17 11.12
C GLY A 143 17.90 12.39 12.19
N VAL A 144 17.51 11.15 11.92
CA VAL A 144 16.87 10.31 12.92
C VAL A 144 17.96 9.64 13.73
N VAL A 145 17.92 9.86 15.04
CA VAL A 145 18.59 8.96 15.99
C VAL A 145 17.64 7.78 16.15
N ASP A 146 18.06 6.66 15.58
CA ASP A 146 17.36 5.38 15.69
C ASP A 146 17.38 4.96 17.18
N ASP A 147 16.29 5.24 17.89
CA ASP A 147 16.12 4.87 19.30
C ASP A 147 15.35 3.54 19.42
N VAL A 148 15.74 2.71 20.40
CA VAL A 148 15.14 1.38 20.62
C VAL A 148 13.79 1.51 21.37
N PRO A 149 12.71 0.82 20.94
CA PRO A 149 12.64 -0.08 19.79
C PRO A 149 12.52 0.69 18.47
N PHE A 150 13.34 0.29 17.49
CA PHE A 150 13.40 0.94 16.20
C PHE A 150 12.06 0.87 15.45
N ASN A 151 11.73 1.93 14.71
CA ASN A 151 10.53 2.02 13.88
C ASN A 151 10.44 0.89 12.83
N TRP A 152 11.56 0.46 12.25
CA TRP A 152 11.64 -0.69 11.33
C TRP A 152 11.34 -2.06 11.97
N LEU A 153 11.08 -2.13 13.27
CA LEU A 153 10.54 -3.35 13.89
C LEU A 153 9.02 -3.42 13.83
N ASN A 154 8.36 -2.31 13.48
CA ASN A 154 6.91 -2.22 13.50
C ASN A 154 6.29 -2.69 12.20
N VAL A 155 5.13 -3.33 12.33
CA VAL A 155 4.19 -3.57 11.25
C VAL A 155 2.89 -2.87 11.62
N ARG A 156 2.39 -2.00 10.75
CA ARG A 156 1.10 -1.34 10.95
C ARG A 156 0.00 -2.15 10.26
N TYR A 157 -1.19 -2.07 10.82
CA TYR A 157 -2.37 -2.69 10.25
C TYR A 157 -3.53 -1.70 10.23
N TYR A 158 -4.43 -1.85 9.27
CA TYR A 158 -5.63 -1.04 9.14
C TYR A 158 -6.74 -1.88 8.52
N SER A 159 -8.00 -1.61 8.88
CA SER A 159 -9.14 -2.25 8.24
C SER A 159 -10.31 -1.29 8.21
N GLN A 160 -11.04 -1.29 7.09
CA GLN A 160 -12.15 -0.36 6.91
C GLN A 160 -13.15 -0.83 5.86
N PHE A 161 -14.40 -0.43 6.05
CA PHE A 161 -15.47 -0.52 5.05
C PHE A 161 -15.55 0.80 4.26
N SER A 162 -15.72 0.71 2.95
CA SER A 162 -16.15 1.87 2.17
C SER A 162 -17.55 2.31 2.58
N THR A 163 -17.96 3.51 2.18
CA THR A 163 -19.39 3.85 2.14
C THR A 163 -20.13 2.87 1.23
N SER A 164 -21.41 2.61 1.53
CA SER A 164 -22.28 1.82 0.65
C SER A 164 -22.49 2.53 -0.67
N VAL A 165 -22.50 1.77 -1.76
CA VAL A 165 -22.77 2.29 -3.09
C VAL A 165 -24.22 2.80 -3.14
N PRO A 166 -24.46 4.08 -3.48
CA PRO A 166 -25.81 4.62 -3.59
C PRO A 166 -26.50 4.12 -4.86
N ALA A 167 -27.83 4.19 -4.89
CA ALA A 167 -28.62 3.77 -6.06
C ALA A 167 -28.24 4.47 -7.37
N SER A 168 -27.72 5.70 -7.30
CA SER A 168 -27.24 6.47 -8.45
C SER A 168 -25.97 5.91 -9.10
N ARG A 169 -25.26 5.00 -8.42
CA ARG A 169 -24.05 4.33 -8.92
C ARG A 169 -24.23 2.80 -9.03
N ASN A 170 -25.47 2.34 -9.12
CA ASN A 170 -25.78 0.92 -9.27
C ASN A 170 -25.19 0.36 -10.58
N GLY A 171 -24.44 -0.74 -10.49
CA GLY A 171 -23.80 -1.38 -11.63
C GLY A 171 -22.57 -0.63 -12.17
N HIS A 172 -22.09 0.39 -11.47
CA HIS A 172 -20.85 1.08 -11.83
C HIS A 172 -19.64 0.18 -11.57
N THR A 173 -18.54 0.54 -12.24
CA THR A 173 -17.25 -0.14 -12.08
C THR A 173 -16.32 0.70 -11.22
N PHE A 174 -15.67 0.05 -10.26
CA PHE A 174 -14.82 0.69 -9.27
C PHE A 174 -13.41 0.12 -9.30
N GLN A 175 -12.46 0.95 -8.87
CA GLN A 175 -11.06 0.59 -8.75
C GLN A 175 -10.51 1.12 -7.44
N LEU A 176 -10.05 0.20 -6.60
CA LEU A 176 -9.32 0.52 -5.38
C LEU A 176 -7.89 0.94 -5.75
N VAL A 177 -7.36 1.99 -5.13
CA VAL A 177 -5.96 2.36 -5.23
C VAL A 177 -5.43 2.54 -3.82
N VAL A 178 -4.34 1.84 -3.50
CA VAL A 178 -3.61 2.02 -2.25
C VAL A 178 -2.29 2.68 -2.60
N SER A 179 -2.04 3.85 -2.00
CA SER A 179 -0.83 4.61 -2.24
C SER A 179 -0.08 4.91 -0.95
N PHE A 180 1.24 4.95 -1.04
CA PHE A 180 2.16 5.20 0.05
C PHE A 180 3.05 6.39 -0.31
N ALA A 181 3.34 7.24 0.67
CA ALA A 181 4.56 8.03 0.68
C ALA A 181 5.48 7.31 1.67
N ALA A 182 6.72 7.04 1.30
CA ALA A 182 7.67 6.38 2.18
C ALA A 182 9.00 7.12 2.15
N VAL A 183 9.61 7.23 3.32
CA VAL A 183 10.85 7.98 3.53
C VAL A 183 12.01 7.04 3.75
N ASN A 184 13.19 7.49 3.32
CA ASN A 184 14.49 6.99 3.72
C ASN A 184 15.30 8.16 4.27
N TYR A 185 15.54 8.18 5.58
CA TYR A 185 16.12 9.33 6.28
C TYR A 185 17.62 9.48 6.03
N SER A 186 18.09 10.73 6.12
CA SER A 186 19.51 11.00 6.33
C SER A 186 19.96 10.44 7.68
N ILE A 187 21.14 9.83 7.72
CA ILE A 187 21.71 9.26 8.94
C ILE A 187 23.07 9.89 9.26
N SER A 188 23.32 10.10 10.55
CA SER A 188 24.55 10.72 11.07
C SER A 188 25.10 9.95 12.28
N PRO A 189 26.36 9.46 12.23
CA PRO A 189 27.28 9.53 11.10
C PRO A 189 26.76 8.70 9.89
N PRO A 190 27.18 9.03 8.65
CA PRO A 190 26.77 8.28 7.47
C PRO A 190 27.11 6.80 7.61
N SER A 191 26.12 5.95 7.39
CA SER A 191 26.24 4.50 7.37
C SER A 191 25.29 3.93 6.31
N PHE A 192 25.05 2.63 6.30
CA PHE A 192 24.06 2.02 5.40
C PHE A 192 22.67 2.11 6.06
N ASN A 193 21.81 3.01 5.57
CA ASN A 193 20.38 3.01 5.90
C ASN A 193 19.64 2.44 4.68
N PRO A 194 19.18 1.19 4.77
CA PRO A 194 18.37 0.61 3.70
C PRO A 194 17.04 1.36 3.56
N ALA A 195 16.28 1.01 2.52
CA ALA A 195 14.91 1.46 2.42
C ALA A 195 14.06 0.38 1.80
N ALA A 196 12.91 0.16 2.40
CA ALA A 196 11.94 -0.79 1.89
C ALA A 196 10.55 -0.43 2.36
N LEU A 197 9.61 -0.73 1.48
CA LEU A 197 8.19 -0.82 1.75
C LEU A 197 7.76 -2.25 1.45
N ALA A 198 7.00 -2.88 2.35
CA ALA A 198 6.35 -4.16 2.08
C ALA A 198 4.93 -4.13 2.62
N PHE A 199 3.96 -4.62 1.85
CA PHE A 199 2.56 -4.61 2.28
C PHE A 199 1.78 -5.81 1.75
N ALA A 200 0.72 -6.15 2.46
CA ALA A 200 -0.33 -7.06 2.04
C ALA A 200 -1.68 -6.40 2.26
N ILE A 201 -2.56 -6.48 1.27
CA ILE A 201 -3.90 -5.88 1.28
C ILE A 201 -4.90 -6.96 0.87
N ASP A 202 -5.82 -7.30 1.76
CA ASP A 202 -6.92 -8.19 1.47
C ASP A 202 -8.16 -7.36 1.16
N VAL A 203 -8.77 -7.64 0.01
CA VAL A 203 -9.97 -6.96 -0.46
C VAL A 203 -11.13 -7.96 -0.50
N TYR A 204 -12.25 -7.54 0.05
CA TYR A 204 -13.50 -8.27 0.06
C TYR A 204 -14.63 -7.37 -0.43
N LEU A 205 -15.69 -7.99 -0.93
CA LEU A 205 -16.94 -7.32 -1.22
C LEU A 205 -17.97 -7.74 -0.17
N SER A 206 -18.60 -6.76 0.45
CA SER A 206 -19.79 -6.96 1.28
C SER A 206 -21.01 -6.77 0.39
N ILE A 207 -21.80 -7.84 0.24
CA ILE A 207 -23.03 -7.88 -0.57
C ILE A 207 -24.22 -8.46 0.21
#